data_AF-M1UJL1-F1
#
_entry.id   AF-M1UJL1-F1
#
_cell.length_a   1.000
_cell.length_b   1.000
_cell.length_c   1.000
_cell.angle_alpha   90.00
_cell.angle_beta   90.00
_cell.angle_gamma   90.00
#
_symmetry.space_group_name_H-M   'P 1'
#
loop_
_entity.id
_entity.type
_entity.pdbx_description
1 polymer ?
#
loop_
_entity_poly.entity_id
_entity_poly.type
_entity_poly.pdbx_seq_one_letter_code
_entity_poly.pdbx_strand_id
1 'polypeptide(L)'
;MIAAYREKDRSLGRAAMEALIDAVSQDVPAGLDELRKLGRTLKARATDVLAYFERPGTSNGPTEAINGRLEHLRGSALGFCNLTNYIVRSLLESGGFRPQLHPHL
;
A
#
# COMPACT_ATOMS: atom_id res chain seq x y z
N MET A 1 15.08 4.41 -4.72
CA MET A 1 13.62 4.62 -4.80
C MET A 1 13.13 5.67 -3.81
N ILE A 2 13.32 5.49 -2.48
CA ILE A 2 12.86 6.46 -1.46
C ILE A 2 13.42 7.88 -1.71
N ALA A 3 14.69 8.00 -2.11
CA ALA A 3 15.30 9.29 -2.43
C ALA A 3 14.55 10.05 -3.53
N ALA A 4 14.11 9.36 -4.59
CA ALA A 4 13.33 9.96 -5.67
C ALA A 4 11.99 10.53 -5.16
N TYR A 5 11.30 9.80 -4.27
CA TYR A 5 10.05 10.30 -3.66
C TYR A 5 10.24 11.45 -2.66
N ARG A 6 11.43 11.58 -2.07
CA ARG A 6 11.76 12.66 -1.13
C ARG A 6 12.33 13.90 -1.80
N GLU A 7 12.65 13.82 -3.09
CA GLU A 7 13.17 14.94 -3.86
C GLU A 7 12.13 16.07 -3.91
N LYS A 8 12.58 17.29 -3.61
CA LYS A 8 11.72 18.47 -3.59
C LYS A 8 11.35 18.89 -5.01
N ASP A 9 12.30 18.75 -5.93
CA ASP A 9 12.04 18.95 -7.36
C ASP A 9 11.44 17.68 -7.98
N ARG A 10 10.14 17.75 -8.31
CA ARG A 10 9.42 16.59 -8.86
C ARG A 10 9.97 16.14 -10.21
N SER A 11 10.56 17.04 -11.00
CA SER A 11 11.14 16.68 -12.29
C SER A 11 12.41 15.84 -12.10
N LEU A 12 13.26 16.22 -11.14
CA LEU A 12 14.45 15.46 -10.74
C LEU A 12 14.05 14.13 -10.10
N GLY A 13 13.03 14.13 -9.23
CA GLY A 13 12.47 12.92 -8.65
C GLY A 13 11.94 11.94 -9.71
N ARG A 14 11.21 12.45 -10.71
CA ARG A 14 10.70 11.66 -11.83
C ARG A 14 11.83 11.04 -12.64
N ALA A 15 12.83 11.83 -13.04
CA ALA A 15 13.98 11.36 -13.80
C ALA A 15 14.79 10.30 -13.02
N ALA A 16 14.99 10.51 -11.72
CA ALA A 16 15.67 9.55 -10.85
C ALA A 16 14.89 8.24 -10.71
N MET A 17 13.55 8.30 -10.66
CA MET A 17 12.71 7.10 -10.62
C MET A 17 12.73 6.35 -11.97
N GLU A 18 12.67 7.08 -13.08
CA GLU A 18 12.74 6.50 -14.43
C GLU A 18 14.06 5.76 -14.65
N ALA A 19 15.19 6.41 -14.33
CA ALA A 19 16.52 5.78 -14.38
C ALA A 19 16.62 4.55 -13.47
N LEU A 20 16.02 4.58 -12.28
CA LEU A 20 15.97 3.43 -11.39
C LEU A 20 15.19 2.28 -12.00
N ILE A 21 14.00 2.53 -12.54
CA ILE A 21 13.17 1.51 -13.18
C ILE A 21 13.93 0.84 -14.32
N ASP A 22 14.61 1.62 -15.16
CA ASP A 22 15.40 1.08 -16.27
C ASP A 22 16.56 0.21 -15.77
N ALA A 23 17.34 0.69 -14.79
CA ALA A 23 18.45 -0.08 -14.22
C ALA A 23 18.01 -1.43 -13.65
N VAL A 24 16.91 -1.47 -12.88
CA VAL A 24 16.41 -2.73 -12.30
C VAL A 24 15.66 -3.61 -13.30
N SER A 25 15.37 -3.11 -14.50
CA SER A 25 14.69 -3.88 -15.55
C SER A 25 15.66 -4.61 -16.48
N GLN A 26 16.87 -4.09 -16.65
CA GLN A 26 17.84 -4.60 -17.64
C GLN A 26 19.09 -5.21 -16.97
N ASP A 27 19.62 -4.60 -15.92
CA ASP A 27 20.97 -4.90 -15.41
C ASP A 27 20.97 -5.69 -14.09
N VAL A 28 20.08 -6.68 -13.98
CA VAL A 28 19.99 -7.52 -12.77
C VAL A 28 20.75 -8.84 -12.95
N PRO A 29 21.82 -9.10 -12.17
CA PRO A 29 22.58 -10.34 -12.23
C PRO A 29 21.75 -11.63 -12.11
N ALA A 30 22.31 -12.72 -12.63
CA ALA A 30 21.81 -14.07 -12.38
C ALA A 30 21.83 -14.37 -10.87
N GLY A 31 20.80 -15.06 -10.36
CA GLY A 31 20.64 -15.38 -8.93
C GLY A 31 19.88 -14.35 -8.09
N LEU A 32 19.51 -13.19 -8.64
CA LEU A 32 18.65 -12.19 -7.98
C LEU A 32 17.22 -12.22 -8.52
N ASP A 33 16.54 -13.35 -8.33
CA ASP A 33 15.27 -13.63 -8.99
C ASP A 33 14.11 -12.75 -8.50
N GLU A 34 14.09 -12.39 -7.21
CA GLU A 34 13.14 -11.43 -6.63
C GLU A 34 13.31 -10.04 -7.22
N LEU A 35 14.56 -9.58 -7.36
CA LEU A 35 14.85 -8.27 -7.93
C LEU A 35 14.45 -8.23 -9.41
N ARG A 36 14.67 -9.33 -10.14
CA ARG A 36 14.23 -9.45 -11.55
C ARG A 36 12.71 -9.44 -11.67
N LYS A 37 11.98 -10.09 -10.75
CA LYS A 37 10.51 -10.01 -10.69
C LYS A 37 10.03 -8.59 -10.39
N LEU A 38 10.68 -7.92 -9.43
CA LEU A 38 10.38 -6.53 -9.08
C LEU A 38 10.62 -5.61 -10.29
N GLY A 39 11.75 -5.74 -10.97
CA GLY A 39 12.08 -4.94 -12.16
C GLY A 39 11.05 -5.08 -13.27
N ARG A 40 10.63 -6.32 -13.60
CA ARG A 40 9.54 -6.56 -14.56
C ARG A 40 8.24 -5.87 -14.15
N THR A 41 7.89 -5.93 -12.86
CA THR A 41 6.67 -5.30 -12.32
C THR A 41 6.75 -3.78 -12.43
N LEU A 42 7.88 -3.19 -12.02
CA LEU A 42 8.12 -1.76 -12.11
C LEU A 42 8.10 -1.26 -13.55
N LYS A 43 8.68 -2.00 -14.50
CA LYS A 43 8.62 -1.64 -15.92
C LYS A 43 7.19 -1.68 -16.46
N ALA A 44 6.46 -2.75 -16.18
CA ALA A 44 5.07 -2.90 -16.62
C ALA A 44 4.13 -1.82 -16.04
N ARG A 45 4.46 -1.30 -14.84
CA ARG A 45 3.69 -0.27 -14.14
C ARG A 45 4.36 1.11 -14.14
N ALA A 46 5.35 1.33 -15.00
CA ALA A 46 6.18 2.54 -14.98
C ALA A 46 5.33 3.81 -15.11
N THR A 47 4.33 3.80 -16.00
CA THR A 47 3.39 4.92 -16.17
C THR A 47 2.68 5.29 -14.87
N ASP A 48 2.18 4.30 -14.14
CA ASP A 48 1.47 4.53 -12.86
C ASP A 48 2.41 5.05 -11.78
N VAL A 49 3.63 4.51 -11.72
CA VAL A 49 4.64 4.90 -10.73
C VAL A 49 5.12 6.33 -11.00
N LEU A 50 5.38 6.68 -12.26
CA LEU A 50 5.86 8.01 -12.65
C LEU A 50 4.76 9.09 -12.54
N ALA A 51 3.50 8.72 -12.69
CA ALA A 51 2.37 9.63 -12.50
C ALA A 51 2.32 10.25 -11.09
N TYR A 52 2.95 9.63 -10.08
CA TYR A 52 3.16 10.24 -8.77
C TYR A 52 3.81 11.62 -8.89
N PHE A 53 4.80 11.80 -9.77
CA PHE A 53 5.54 13.04 -9.88
C PHE A 53 4.78 14.16 -10.58
N GLU A 54 3.71 13.82 -11.31
CA GLU A 54 2.90 14.76 -12.11
C GLU A 54 1.74 15.38 -11.31
N ARG A 55 1.35 14.76 -10.18
CA ARG A 55 0.20 15.19 -9.38
C ARG A 55 0.61 15.77 -8.02
N PRO A 56 0.09 16.94 -7.60
CA PRO A 56 0.34 17.44 -6.26
C PRO A 56 -0.30 16.55 -5.18
N GLY A 57 0.36 16.40 -4.02
CA GLY A 57 -0.30 15.99 -2.78
C GLY A 57 -0.72 14.52 -2.62
N THR A 58 -0.13 13.55 -3.32
CA THR A 58 -0.42 12.12 -3.10
C THR A 58 0.35 11.53 -1.92
N SER A 59 -0.34 10.92 -0.95
CA SER A 59 0.27 10.20 0.18
C SER A 59 -0.35 8.81 0.35
N ASN A 60 0.42 7.87 0.87
CA ASN A 60 -0.07 6.53 1.21
C ASN A 60 -0.71 6.47 2.61
N GLY A 61 -0.67 7.58 3.37
CA GLY A 61 -1.10 7.64 4.76
C GLY A 61 -2.55 7.19 5.00
N PRO A 62 -3.55 7.66 4.22
CA PRO A 62 -4.93 7.19 4.36
C PRO A 62 -5.09 5.68 4.12
N THR A 63 -4.40 5.14 3.11
CA THR A 63 -4.39 3.70 2.81
C THR A 63 -3.74 2.91 3.94
N GLU A 64 -2.60 3.37 4.46
CA GLU A 64 -1.90 2.76 5.59
C GLU A 64 -2.74 2.81 6.87
N ALA A 65 -3.45 3.90 7.12
CA ALA A 65 -4.36 4.02 8.25
C ALA A 65 -5.48 2.98 8.19
N ILE A 66 -6.05 2.72 7.00
CA ILE A 66 -7.05 1.65 6.82
C ILE A 66 -6.41 0.28 7.02
N ASN A 67 -5.25 0.01 6.41
CA ASN A 67 -4.57 -1.27 6.56
C ASN A 67 -4.21 -1.57 8.02
N GLY A 68 -3.72 -0.59 8.78
CA GLY A 68 -3.44 -0.75 10.21
C GLY A 68 -4.69 -1.12 11.01
N ARG A 69 -5.85 -0.53 10.69
CA ARG A 69 -7.14 -0.91 11.31
C ARG A 69 -7.55 -2.34 10.96
N LEU A 70 -7.37 -2.75 9.71
CA LEU A 70 -7.69 -4.11 9.27
C LEU A 70 -6.77 -5.15 9.93
N GLU A 71 -5.49 -4.83 10.10
CA GLU A 71 -4.53 -5.68 10.79
C GLU A 71 -4.89 -5.85 12.28
N HIS A 72 -5.22 -4.75 12.96
CA HIS A 72 -5.68 -4.80 14.34
C HIS A 72 -6.94 -5.67 14.49
N LEU A 73 -7.90 -5.45 13.61
CA LEU A 73 -9.14 -6.22 13.56
C LEU A 73 -8.91 -7.70 13.26
N ARG A 74 -7.95 -8.05 12.40
CA ARG A 74 -7.57 -9.46 12.15
C ARG A 74 -7.03 -10.13 13.41
N GLY A 75 -6.29 -9.40 14.24
CA GLY A 75 -5.84 -9.84 15.57
C GLY A 75 -7.01 -10.09 16.52
N SER A 76 -7.90 -9.11 16.70
CA SER A 76 -9.07 -9.21 17.57
C SER A 76 -10.10 -10.24 17.09
N ALA A 77 -10.20 -10.46 15.77
CA ALA A 77 -11.13 -11.40 15.17
C ALA A 77 -10.65 -12.87 15.19
N LEU A 78 -9.47 -13.17 15.76
CA LEU A 78 -8.83 -14.50 15.75
C LEU A 78 -8.55 -15.04 14.33
N GLY A 79 -8.24 -14.14 13.38
CA GLY A 79 -8.00 -14.50 11.99
C GLY A 79 -9.28 -14.70 11.15
N PHE A 80 -9.08 -14.94 9.85
CA PHE A 80 -10.17 -15.14 8.88
C PHE A 80 -10.45 -16.64 8.70
N CYS A 81 -11.42 -17.16 9.45
CA CYS A 81 -11.86 -18.56 9.33
C CYS A 81 -13.18 -18.70 8.58
N ASN A 82 -14.11 -17.76 8.78
CA ASN A 82 -15.34 -17.66 7.99
C ASN A 82 -15.81 -16.19 7.92
N LEU A 83 -16.56 -15.87 6.86
CA LEU A 83 -17.01 -14.51 6.59
C LEU A 83 -17.98 -13.98 7.67
N THR A 84 -18.94 -14.80 8.11
CA THR A 84 -19.98 -14.39 9.08
C THR A 84 -19.39 -13.96 10.42
N ASN A 85 -18.56 -14.80 11.03
CA ASN A 85 -17.89 -14.54 12.30
C ASN A 85 -16.90 -13.38 12.17
N TYR A 86 -16.22 -13.27 11.04
CA TYR A 86 -15.34 -12.14 10.77
C TYR A 86 -16.13 -10.82 10.74
N ILE A 87 -17.27 -10.76 10.06
CA ILE A 87 -18.16 -9.59 10.05
C ILE A 87 -18.66 -9.27 11.46
N VAL A 88 -19.17 -10.27 12.20
CA VAL A 88 -19.69 -10.04 13.56
C VAL A 88 -18.61 -9.49 14.49
N ARG A 89 -17.42 -10.09 14.51
CA ARG A 89 -16.30 -9.61 15.36
C ARG A 89 -15.80 -8.23 14.92
N SER A 90 -15.77 -7.97 13.61
CA SER A 90 -15.45 -6.66 13.04
C SER A 90 -16.41 -5.58 13.52
N LEU A 91 -17.72 -5.87 13.50
CA LEU A 91 -18.77 -4.97 13.93
C LEU A 91 -18.75 -4.75 15.45
N LEU A 92 -18.45 -5.78 16.25
CA LEU A 92 -18.27 -5.65 17.70
C LEU A 92 -17.11 -4.71 18.04
N GLU A 93 -15.95 -4.92 17.44
CA GLU A 93 -14.73 -4.14 17.69
C GLU A 93 -14.89 -2.67 17.27
N SER A 94 -15.51 -2.43 16.11
CA SER A 94 -15.73 -1.07 15.58
C SER A 94 -16.91 -0.33 16.22
N GLY A 95 -17.62 -0.96 17.17
CA GLY A 95 -18.78 -0.36 17.84
C GLY A 95 -20.06 -0.33 17.01
N GLY A 96 -20.14 -1.09 15.91
CA GLY A 96 -21.32 -1.20 15.04
C GLY A 96 -22.58 -1.72 15.74
N PHE A 97 -22.44 -2.35 16.91
CA PHE A 97 -23.56 -2.79 17.74
C PHE A 97 -23.98 -1.80 18.83
N ARG A 98 -23.29 -0.66 19.03
CA ARG A 98 -23.65 0.32 20.08
C ARG A 98 -25.09 0.82 19.96
N PRO A 99 -25.64 1.13 18.77
CA PRO A 99 -27.05 1.54 18.63
C PRO A 99 -28.05 0.40 18.91
N GLN A 100 -27.65 -0.85 18.73
CA GLN A 100 -28.51 -2.03 18.90
C GLN A 100 -28.46 -2.60 20.32
N LEU A 101 -27.34 -2.43 21.02
CA LEU A 101 -27.14 -2.86 22.41
C LEU A 101 -27.48 -1.76 23.41
N HIS A 102 -27.37 -0.48 23.02
CA HIS A 102 -27.71 0.68 23.84
C HIS A 102 -28.53 1.70 23.04
N PRO A 103 -29.80 1.42 22.74
CA PRO A 103 -30.66 2.27 21.89
C PRO A 103 -31.05 3.64 22.50
N HIS A 104 -30.61 3.95 23.73
CA HIS A 104 -31.01 5.16 24.48
C HIS A 104 -29.82 5.98 25.02
N LEU A 105 -28.64 5.83 24.42
CA LEU A 105 -27.51 6.74 24.59
C LEU A 105 -27.29 7.58 23.33
#